data_AF-A0A1B0GRU4-F1
#
_entry.id   AF-A0A1B0GRU4-F1
#
_cell.length_a   1.000
_cell.length_b   1.000
_cell.length_c   1.000
_cell.angle_alpha   90.00
_cell.angle_beta   90.00
_cell.angle_gamma   90.00
#
_symmetry.space_group_name_H-M   'P 1'
#
loop_
_entity.id
_entity.type
_entity.pdbx_description
1 polymer ?
#
loop_
_entity_poly.entity_id
_entity_poly.type
_entity_poly.pdbx_seq_one_letter_code
_entity_poly.pdbx_strand_id
1 'polypeptide(L)'
;MLFPDDFSTWEQTFQELMQEEKPGAKWSLHLDKNIVPDGAALGWRQHQQTVLGRFQCSRCCRSWTSAQVMILCHMYPDTLKSQGQARMRIFGQKCQKCFGCQFETPKFSTEIIKRILNNLVNYILQRYYGHRKIALTSNASLG
;
A
#
# COMPACT_ATOMS: atom_id res chain seq x y z
N MET A 1 4.25 20.57 6.01
CA MET A 1 4.55 19.37 5.19
C MET A 1 3.25 18.90 4.58
N LEU A 2 3.13 19.05 3.27
CA LEU A 2 1.93 18.69 2.51
C LEU A 2 1.89 17.16 2.40
N PHE A 3 0.75 16.57 2.75
CA PHE A 3 0.49 15.16 2.54
C PHE A 3 0.53 14.90 1.03
N PRO A 4 1.34 13.96 0.51
CA PRO A 4 1.34 13.65 -0.90
C PRO A 4 0.03 12.92 -1.22
N ASP A 5 -1.00 13.70 -1.56
CA ASP A 5 -2.27 13.21 -2.11
C ASP A 5 -2.11 12.80 -3.60
N ASP A 6 -0.91 12.91 -4.16
CA ASP A 6 -0.63 12.60 -5.56
C ASP A 6 -0.19 11.13 -5.76
N PHE A 7 -0.90 10.45 -6.65
CA PHE A 7 -0.60 9.10 -7.11
C PHE A 7 0.86 8.95 -7.57
N SER A 8 1.43 10.01 -8.17
CA SER A 8 2.82 10.05 -8.61
C SER A 8 3.81 9.66 -7.50
N THR A 9 3.54 10.06 -6.25
CA THR A 9 4.43 9.77 -5.12
C THR A 9 4.42 8.29 -4.75
N TRP A 10 3.26 7.64 -4.83
CA TRP A 10 3.12 6.21 -4.52
C TRP A 10 3.82 5.34 -5.56
N GLU A 11 3.57 5.62 -6.84
CA GLU A 11 4.19 4.90 -7.93
C GLU A 11 5.71 5.10 -7.91
N GLN A 12 6.18 6.34 -7.80
CA GLN A 12 7.61 6.64 -7.74
C GLN A 12 8.30 5.92 -6.56
N THR A 13 7.76 6.04 -5.35
CA THR A 13 8.34 5.38 -4.17
C THR A 13 8.38 3.86 -4.35
N PHE A 14 7.35 3.29 -4.98
CA PHE A 14 7.31 1.85 -5.27
C PHE A 14 8.38 1.44 -6.30
N GLN A 15 8.57 2.22 -7.37
CA GLN A 15 9.62 1.98 -8.36
C GLN A 15 11.00 2.02 -7.72
N GLU A 16 11.26 3.03 -6.89
CA GLU A 16 12.54 3.19 -6.19
C GLU A 16 12.84 1.98 -5.29
N LEU A 17 11.87 1.53 -4.50
CA LEU A 17 12.03 0.36 -3.62
C LEU A 17 12.22 -0.94 -4.41
N MET A 18 11.49 -1.14 -5.51
CA MET A 18 11.68 -2.31 -6.39
C MET A 18 13.05 -2.29 -7.05
N GLN A 19 13.51 -1.13 -7.50
CA GLN A 19 14.82 -0.95 -8.13
C GLN A 19 15.96 -1.20 -7.14
N GLU A 20 15.81 -0.77 -5.89
CA GLU A 20 16.79 -1.00 -4.81
C GLU A 20 16.91 -2.50 -4.49
N GLU A 21 15.79 -3.18 -4.29
CA GLU A 21 15.78 -4.58 -3.84
C GLU A 21 15.97 -5.59 -4.98
N LYS A 22 15.51 -5.26 -6.20
CA LYS A 22 15.62 -6.13 -7.37
C LYS A 22 15.75 -5.31 -8.67
N PRO A 23 16.95 -4.75 -8.96
CA PRO A 23 17.20 -3.87 -10.11
C PRO A 23 16.79 -4.41 -11.50
N GLY A 24 16.75 -5.74 -11.66
CA GLY A 24 16.37 -6.39 -12.92
C GLY A 24 14.88 -6.69 -13.07
N ALA A 25 14.07 -6.45 -12.03
CA ALA A 25 12.63 -6.69 -12.05
C ALA A 25 11.88 -5.39 -12.32
N LYS A 26 10.97 -5.39 -13.30
CA LYS A 26 10.16 -4.21 -13.63
C LYS A 26 8.72 -4.41 -13.19
N TRP A 27 8.32 -3.73 -12.12
CA TRP A 27 6.96 -3.81 -11.60
C TRP A 27 6.28 -2.46 -11.69
N SER A 28 5.02 -2.40 -12.09
CA SER A 28 4.20 -1.18 -12.05
C SER A 28 3.24 -1.19 -10.86
N LEU A 29 2.85 -0.02 -10.36
CA LEU A 29 1.85 0.13 -9.31
C LEU A 29 0.77 1.11 -9.77
N HIS A 30 -0.49 0.69 -9.72
CA HIS A 30 -1.64 1.54 -10.02
C HIS A 30 -2.64 1.56 -8.88
N LEU A 31 -3.19 2.74 -8.56
CA LEU A 31 -4.34 2.82 -7.67
C LEU A 31 -5.61 2.44 -8.42
N ASP A 32 -6.37 1.48 -7.90
CA ASP A 32 -7.60 0.99 -8.50
C ASP A 32 -8.69 0.90 -7.42
N LYS A 33 -9.67 1.81 -7.48
CA LYS A 33 -10.79 1.84 -6.53
C LYS A 33 -11.78 0.69 -6.71
N ASN A 34 -11.67 -0.08 -7.80
CA ASN A 34 -12.64 -1.11 -8.16
C ASN A 34 -12.22 -2.51 -7.71
N ILE A 35 -10.95 -2.73 -7.34
CA ILE A 35 -10.55 -4.04 -6.80
C ILE A 35 -11.23 -4.28 -5.44
N VAL A 36 -11.66 -5.52 -5.23
CA VAL A 36 -12.39 -5.95 -4.02
C VAL A 36 -11.70 -7.16 -3.39
N PRO A 37 -11.78 -7.33 -2.06
CA PRO A 37 -11.26 -8.52 -1.38
C PRO A 37 -11.80 -9.79 -2.02
N ASP A 38 -10.95 -10.81 -2.16
CA ASP A 38 -11.31 -12.11 -2.73
C ASP A 38 -11.83 -12.08 -4.18
N GLY A 39 -11.74 -10.92 -4.86
CA GLY A 39 -12.14 -10.73 -6.26
C GLY A 39 -10.97 -10.70 -7.25
N ALA A 40 -9.82 -11.28 -6.89
CA ALA A 40 -8.66 -11.34 -7.78
C ALA A 40 -8.96 -12.25 -8.98
N ALA A 41 -8.74 -11.75 -10.20
CA ALA A 41 -8.92 -12.54 -11.41
C ALA A 41 -7.92 -13.72 -11.47
N LEU A 42 -8.21 -14.73 -12.29
CA LEU A 42 -7.33 -15.89 -12.44
C LEU A 42 -5.89 -15.45 -12.78
N GLY A 43 -4.91 -16.05 -12.10
CA GLY A 43 -3.49 -15.70 -12.25
C GLY A 43 -3.03 -14.49 -11.42
N TRP A 44 -3.96 -13.71 -10.87
CA TRP A 44 -3.64 -12.67 -9.90
C TRP A 44 -3.56 -13.25 -8.49
N ARG A 45 -2.69 -12.68 -7.66
CA ARG A 45 -2.66 -12.92 -6.21
C ARG A 45 -3.15 -11.70 -5.48
N GLN A 46 -3.61 -11.89 -4.25
CA GLN A 46 -3.97 -10.79 -3.36
C GLN A 46 -3.05 -10.71 -2.14
N HIS A 47 -2.82 -9.49 -1.67
CA HIS A 47 -2.15 -9.16 -0.43
C HIS A 47 -2.95 -8.07 0.27
N GLN A 48 -3.16 -8.24 1.57
CA GLN A 48 -3.87 -7.27 2.40
C GLN A 48 -2.98 -6.84 3.55
N GLN A 49 -3.05 -5.57 3.90
CA GLN A 49 -2.40 -5.03 5.07
C GLN A 49 -3.26 -3.95 5.72
N THR A 50 -3.08 -3.79 7.03
CA THR A 50 -3.82 -2.83 7.83
C THR A 50 -2.85 -1.80 8.40
N VAL A 51 -3.18 -0.52 8.26
CA VAL A 51 -2.32 0.58 8.65
C VAL A 51 -3.04 1.68 9.42
N LEU A 52 -2.24 2.49 10.11
CA LEU A 52 -2.69 3.72 10.74
C LEU A 52 -2.94 4.78 9.66
N GLY A 53 -4.13 5.37 9.63
CA GLY A 53 -4.46 6.49 8.76
C GLY A 53 -5.23 7.58 9.50
N ARG A 54 -5.03 8.83 9.05
CA ARG A 54 -5.76 10.00 9.57
C ARG A 54 -6.84 10.39 8.58
N PHE A 55 -8.01 10.74 9.07
CA PHE A 55 -9.12 11.16 8.25
C PHE A 55 -9.60 12.52 8.70
N GLN A 56 -10.24 13.22 7.78
CA GLN A 56 -10.93 14.47 8.05
C GLN A 56 -12.26 14.44 7.32
N CYS A 57 -13.36 14.67 8.04
CA CYS A 57 -14.67 14.72 7.42
C CYS A 57 -14.81 15.98 6.60
N SER A 58 -15.13 15.84 5.32
CA SER A 58 -15.44 16.92 4.39
C SER A 58 -16.67 17.75 4.81
N ARG A 59 -17.60 17.16 5.57
CA ARG A 59 -18.86 17.81 5.97
C ARG A 59 -18.80 18.55 7.30
N CYS A 60 -18.24 17.93 8.34
CA CYS A 60 -18.23 18.51 9.69
C CYS A 60 -16.82 18.91 10.18
N CYS A 61 -15.82 18.81 9.31
CA CYS A 61 -14.41 19.13 9.56
C CYS A 61 -13.73 18.37 10.70
N ARG A 62 -14.43 17.42 11.35
CA ARG A 62 -13.86 16.58 12.41
C ARG A 62 -12.82 15.64 11.83
N SER A 63 -11.71 15.54 12.52
CA SER A 63 -10.65 14.59 12.21
C SER A 63 -10.68 13.41 13.17
N TRP A 64 -10.26 12.25 12.67
CA TRP A 64 -10.04 11.07 13.50
C TRP A 64 -8.85 10.27 12.98
N THR A 65 -8.32 9.40 13.82
CA THR A 65 -7.27 8.44 13.44
C THR A 65 -7.85 7.05 13.54
N SER A 66 -7.52 6.17 12.59
CA SER A 66 -7.88 4.76 12.65
C SER A 66 -6.63 3.91 12.47
N ALA A 67 -6.45 2.92 13.34
CA ALA A 67 -5.42 1.89 13.20
C ALA A 67 -5.83 0.79 12.21
N GLN A 68 -7.01 0.90 11.59
CA GLN A 68 -7.64 -0.16 10.81
C GLN A 68 -7.94 0.26 9.38
N VAL A 69 -7.05 1.03 8.76
CA VAL A 69 -7.18 1.35 7.33
C VAL A 69 -6.69 0.16 6.52
N MET A 70 -7.60 -0.48 5.79
CA MET A 70 -7.28 -1.60 4.92
C MET A 70 -6.65 -1.11 3.62
N ILE A 71 -5.57 -1.77 3.21
CA ILE A 71 -4.95 -1.66 1.90
C ILE A 71 -5.04 -3.03 1.25
N LEU A 72 -5.65 -3.10 0.07
CA LEU A 72 -5.73 -4.31 -0.75
C LEU A 72 -4.83 -4.14 -1.96
N CYS A 73 -4.03 -5.15 -2.26
CA CYS A 73 -3.23 -5.22 -3.47
C CYS A 73 -3.58 -6.48 -4.25
N HIS A 74 -3.79 -6.34 -5.56
CA HIS A 74 -3.83 -7.44 -6.52
C HIS A 74 -2.56 -7.42 -7.36
N MET A 75 -1.85 -8.53 -7.49
CA MET A 75 -0.58 -8.62 -8.20
C MET A 75 -0.60 -9.69 -9.27
N TYR A 76 -0.07 -9.36 -10.45
CA TYR A 76 0.08 -10.26 -11.57
C TYR A 76 1.53 -10.29 -12.04
N PRO A 77 2.21 -11.45 -12.00
CA PRO A 77 3.56 -11.57 -12.52
C PRO A 77 3.56 -11.88 -14.03
N ASP A 78 4.42 -11.21 -14.80
CA ASP A 78 4.91 -11.70 -16.09
C ASP A 78 6.28 -12.34 -15.87
N THR A 79 6.25 -13.62 -15.51
CA THR A 79 7.44 -14.39 -15.12
C THR A 79 8.45 -14.53 -16.26
N LEU A 80 8.01 -14.54 -17.52
CA LEU A 80 8.88 -14.68 -18.68
C LEU A 80 9.79 -13.46 -18.87
N LYS A 81 9.30 -12.28 -18.49
CA LYS A 81 10.02 -11.01 -18.67
C LYS A 81 10.62 -10.45 -17.37
N SER A 82 10.47 -11.18 -16.25
CA SER A 82 10.77 -10.65 -14.91
C SER A 82 10.03 -9.33 -14.64
N GLN A 83 8.78 -9.23 -15.08
CA GLN A 83 7.95 -8.03 -14.89
C GLN A 83 6.69 -8.36 -14.08
N GLY A 84 5.96 -7.32 -13.70
CA GLY A 84 4.66 -7.50 -13.06
C GLY A 84 3.87 -6.22 -12.95
N GLN A 85 2.61 -6.38 -12.54
CA GLN A 85 1.73 -5.28 -12.21
C GLN A 85 1.13 -5.50 -10.84
N ALA A 86 1.09 -4.44 -10.04
CA ALA A 86 0.33 -4.35 -8.81
C ALA A 86 -0.79 -3.31 -8.98
N ARG A 87 -2.00 -3.67 -8.57
CA ARG A 87 -3.12 -2.75 -8.38
C ARG A 87 -3.40 -2.62 -6.91
N MET A 88 -3.60 -1.41 -6.41
CA MET A 88 -3.77 -1.12 -5.00
C MET A 88 -5.05 -0.32 -4.74
N ARG A 89 -5.78 -0.69 -3.70
CA ARG A 89 -6.91 0.05 -3.18
C ARG A 89 -6.68 0.42 -1.74
N ILE A 90 -6.89 1.69 -1.45
CA ILE A 90 -6.87 2.26 -0.10
C ILE A 90 -8.32 2.45 0.33
N PHE A 91 -8.74 1.79 1.41
CA PHE A 91 -10.13 1.86 1.85
C PHE A 91 -10.37 3.11 2.71
N GLY A 92 -11.36 3.90 2.31
CA GLY A 92 -11.83 5.04 3.09
C GLY A 92 -12.69 4.63 4.28
N GLN A 93 -12.98 5.58 5.17
CA GLN A 93 -13.86 5.38 6.32
C GLN A 93 -14.94 6.47 6.40
N LYS A 94 -16.12 6.10 6.89
CA LYS A 94 -17.23 7.03 7.10
C LYS A 94 -17.06 7.80 8.41
N CYS A 95 -17.45 9.08 8.39
CA CYS A 95 -17.56 9.86 9.60
C CYS A 95 -18.70 9.32 10.49
N GLN A 96 -18.38 8.94 11.72
CA GLN A 96 -19.37 8.36 12.66
C GLN A 96 -20.44 9.36 13.15
N LYS A 97 -20.27 10.66 12.88
CA LYS A 97 -21.24 11.70 13.29
C LYS A 97 -22.19 12.14 12.20
N CYS A 98 -21.78 12.05 10.94
CA CYS A 98 -22.56 12.56 9.83
C CYS A 98 -23.44 11.45 9.25
N PHE A 99 -24.76 11.64 9.26
CA PHE A 99 -25.67 10.73 8.57
C PHE A 99 -25.50 10.83 7.05
N GLY A 100 -25.52 9.68 6.36
CA GLY A 100 -25.37 9.61 4.91
C GLY A 100 -24.03 10.11 4.38
N CYS A 101 -22.96 10.07 5.18
CA CYS A 101 -21.64 10.48 4.70
C CYS A 101 -21.02 9.48 3.71
N GLN A 102 -20.25 10.03 2.77
CA GLN A 102 -19.39 9.25 1.89
C GLN A 102 -18.15 8.76 2.67
N PHE A 103 -17.40 7.85 2.06
CA PHE A 103 -16.13 7.40 2.60
C PHE A 103 -15.07 8.48 2.40
N GLU A 104 -14.43 8.90 3.48
CA GLU A 104 -13.30 9.83 3.42
C GLU A 104 -12.01 9.06 3.15
N THR A 105 -11.13 9.63 2.34
CA THR A 105 -9.81 9.06 2.03
C THR A 105 -8.85 9.30 3.21
N PRO A 106 -8.07 8.29 3.63
CA PRO A 106 -7.05 8.47 4.66
C PRO A 106 -5.88 9.29 4.12
N LYS A 107 -5.31 10.12 5.00
CA LYS A 107 -4.06 10.84 4.81
C LYS A 107 -2.93 10.09 5.52
N PHE A 108 -1.82 9.93 4.82
CA PHE A 108 -0.62 9.27 5.32
C PHE A 108 0.59 10.20 5.24
N SER A 109 1.51 10.08 6.20
CA SER A 109 2.84 10.67 6.06
C SER A 109 3.67 9.86 5.06
N THR A 110 4.70 10.48 4.48
CA THR A 110 5.65 9.81 3.58
C THR A 110 6.27 8.55 4.20
N GLU A 111 6.55 8.57 5.50
CA GLU A 111 7.06 7.40 6.24
C GLU A 111 6.07 6.23 6.21
N ILE A 112 4.78 6.50 6.45
CA ILE A 112 3.73 5.46 6.41
C ILE A 112 3.57 4.93 4.98
N ILE A 113 3.59 5.81 3.97
CA ILE A 113 3.56 5.41 2.55
C ILE A 113 4.73 4.47 2.23
N LYS A 114 5.96 4.86 2.58
CA LYS A 114 7.16 4.04 2.37
C LYS A 114 7.05 2.68 3.07
N ARG A 115 6.48 2.63 4.27
CA ARG A 115 6.25 1.37 5.00
C ARG A 115 5.23 0.47 4.30
N ILE A 116 4.10 1.02 3.84
CA ILE A 116 3.07 0.28 3.09
C ILE A 116 3.68 -0.36 1.83
N LEU A 117 4.45 0.44 1.09
CA LEU A 117 5.08 0.01 -0.16
C LEU A 117 6.19 -1.01 0.08
N ASN A 118 7.02 -0.82 1.11
CA ASN A 118 8.02 -1.82 1.51
C ASN A 118 7.39 -3.18 1.82
N ASN A 119 6.26 -3.20 2.53
CA ASN A 119 5.56 -4.47 2.80
C ASN A 119 5.10 -5.14 1.50
N LEU A 120 4.58 -4.38 0.55
CA LEU A 120 4.17 -4.88 -0.75
C LEU A 120 5.35 -5.42 -1.56
N VAL A 121 6.46 -4.67 -1.64
CA VAL A 121 7.69 -5.09 -2.32
C VAL A 121 8.23 -6.38 -1.69
N ASN A 122 8.31 -6.45 -0.36
CA ASN A 122 8.74 -7.66 0.34
C ASN A 122 7.85 -8.86 0.00
N TYR A 123 6.52 -8.67 -0.06
CA TYR A 123 5.59 -9.72 -0.45
C TYR A 123 5.85 -10.20 -1.89
N ILE A 124 6.04 -9.27 -2.84
CA ILE A 124 6.37 -9.58 -4.24
C ILE A 124 7.66 -10.40 -4.33
N LEU A 125 8.72 -9.94 -3.65
CA LEU A 125 10.04 -10.57 -3.68
C LEU A 125 10.02 -11.98 -3.09
N GLN A 126 9.36 -12.16 -1.94
CA GLN A 126 9.16 -13.47 -1.33
C GLN A 126 8.37 -14.40 -2.24
N ARG A 127 7.30 -13.89 -2.88
CA ARG A 127 6.35 -14.74 -3.59
C ARG A 127 6.81 -15.13 -4.99
N TYR A 128 7.55 -14.26 -5.67
CA TYR A 128 7.89 -14.42 -7.10
C TYR A 128 9.38 -14.53 -7.39
N TYR A 129 10.25 -14.14 -6.46
CA TYR A 129 11.71 -14.18 -6.65
C TYR A 129 12.44 -15.02 -5.61
N GLY A 130 11.72 -15.68 -4.70
CA GLY A 130 12.30 -16.53 -3.67
C GLY A 130 13.17 -15.77 -2.64
N HIS A 131 13.08 -14.44 -2.61
CA HIS A 131 13.88 -13.60 -1.74
C HIS A 131 13.35 -13.72 -0.30
N ARG A 132 14.19 -14.11 0.65
CA ARG A 132 13.88 -14.02 2.08
C ARG A 132 14.67 -12.85 2.65
N LYS A 133 13.98 -11.81 3.13
CA LYS A 133 14.65 -10.85 4.01
C LYS A 133 15.04 -11.60 5.28
N ILE A 134 16.34 -11.76 5.51
CA ILE A 134 16.84 -12.09 6.85
C ILE A 134 16.43 -10.88 7.70
N ALA A 135 15.57 -11.10 8.69
CA ALA A 135 15.26 -10.05 9.65
C ALA A 135 16.58 -9.68 10.33
N LEU A 136 17.16 -8.55 9.97
CA LEU A 136 18.16 -7.91 10.81
C LEU A 136 17.40 -7.56 12.09
N THR A 137 17.57 -8.39 13.12
CA THR A 137 17.18 -8.05 14.48
C THR A 137 17.90 -6.75 14.80
N SER A 138 17.18 -5.64 14.77
CA SER A 138 17.66 -4.40 15.34
C SER A 138 17.82 -4.66 16.84
N ASN A 139 19.04 -4.98 17.23
CA ASN A 139 19.45 -4.89 18.62
C ASN A 139 19.43 -3.40 18.97
N ALA A 140 18.27 -2.90 19.37
CA ALA A 140 18.18 -1.66 20.10
C ALA A 140 18.75 -1.94 21.49
N SER A 141 20.06 -1.71 21.62
CA SER A 141 20.72 -1.59 22.90
C SER A 141 20.02 -0.47 23.69
N LEU A 142 19.42 -0.84 24.82
CA LEU A 142 19.08 0.10 25.88
C LEU A 142 20.38 0.77 26.35
N GLY A 143 20.43 2.09 26.21
CA GLY A 143 21.39 2.99 26.83
C GLY A 143 20.64 4.23 27.30
#